data_AF-A0A7X7BZ34-F1
#
_entry.id   AF-A0A7X7BZ34-F1
#
_cell.length_a   1.000
_cell.length_b   1.000
_cell.length_c   1.000
_cell.angle_alpha   90.00
_cell.angle_beta   90.00
_cell.angle_gamma   90.00
#
_symmetry.space_group_name_H-M   'P 1'
#
loop_
_entity.id
_entity.type
_entity.pdbx_description
1 polymer ?
#
loop_
_entity_poly.entity_id
_entity_poly.type
_entity_poly.pdbx_seq_one_letter_code
_entity_poly.pdbx_strand_id
1 'polypeptide(L)'
;MKRILVLFIMVAILLSGCAGNSQFKVGEKMSEINNKHTPYISINSLNAYESSGNYFIVIGTEGVAEKLVEFSSERQSIRAQGLNLVKSQDINKFLNMDINKLKKELGQPHVDVGSGFYIPAYITDDAYLICFELEDDIVFEVIKRDLLTNDIIARVNN
;
A
#
# COMPACT_ATOMS: atom_id res chain seq x y z
N MET A 1 -34.30 1.92 37.11
CA MET A 1 -33.87 1.15 35.92
C MET A 1 -33.91 1.94 34.61
N LYS A 2 -34.98 2.72 34.31
CA LYS A 2 -35.05 3.50 33.05
C LYS A 2 -33.97 4.57 32.85
N ARG A 3 -33.43 5.17 33.93
CA ARG A 3 -32.38 6.21 33.84
C ARG A 3 -30.96 5.67 33.57
N ILE A 4 -30.69 4.42 33.92
CA ILE A 4 -29.37 3.77 33.70
C ILE A 4 -29.24 3.34 32.23
N LEU A 5 -30.34 2.92 31.61
CA LEU A 5 -30.35 2.50 30.20
C LEU A 5 -30.05 3.66 29.22
N VAL A 6 -30.49 4.88 29.57
CA VAL A 6 -30.23 6.08 28.75
C VAL A 6 -28.75 6.48 28.77
N LEU A 7 -28.07 6.28 29.90
CA LEU A 7 -26.64 6.61 30.03
C LEU A 7 -25.76 5.71 29.16
N PHE A 8 -26.09 4.42 29.05
CA PHE A 8 -25.35 3.46 28.21
C PHE A 8 -25.47 3.76 26.71
N ILE A 9 -26.64 4.25 26.26
CA ILE A 9 -26.85 4.64 24.86
C ILE A 9 -26.05 5.91 24.51
N MET A 10 -25.94 6.87 25.44
CA MET A 10 -25.15 8.08 25.23
C MET A 10 -23.64 7.82 25.17
N VAL A 11 -23.13 6.86 25.96
CA VAL A 11 -21.71 6.45 25.92
C VAL A 11 -21.39 5.69 24.62
N ALA A 12 -22.33 4.89 24.10
CA ALA A 12 -22.14 4.20 22.82
C ALA A 12 -22.05 5.17 21.62
N ILE A 13 -22.78 6.30 21.67
CA ILE A 13 -22.74 7.33 20.61
C ILE A 13 -21.44 8.15 20.67
N LEU A 14 -20.88 8.39 21.87
CA LEU A 14 -19.59 9.08 22.03
C LEU A 14 -18.39 8.24 21.55
N LEU A 15 -18.51 6.90 21.61
CA LEU A 15 -17.49 5.98 21.08
C LEU A 15 -17.61 5.75 19.56
N SER A 16 -18.71 6.18 18.95
CA SER A 16 -18.94 6.06 17.50
C SER A 16 -18.39 7.26 16.70
N GLY A 17 -17.78 8.24 17.38
CA GLY A 17 -17.34 9.52 16.80
C GLY A 17 -15.95 9.51 16.15
N CYS A 18 -15.22 8.39 16.15
CA CYS A 18 -13.94 8.28 15.44
C CYS A 18 -14.14 7.68 14.04
N ALA A 19 -15.11 8.19 13.28
CA ALA A 19 -15.04 8.09 11.83
C ALA A 19 -13.94 9.07 11.39
N GLY A 20 -12.69 8.60 11.47
CA GLY A 20 -11.52 9.38 11.06
C GLY A 20 -11.79 9.96 9.69
N ASN A 21 -11.80 11.29 9.62
CA ASN A 21 -12.00 12.00 8.36
C ASN A 21 -10.77 11.67 7.52
N SER A 22 -10.90 10.66 6.66
CA SER A 22 -9.77 10.01 6.04
C SER A 22 -9.00 11.04 5.21
N GLN A 23 -7.73 11.24 5.53
CA GLN A 23 -7.02 12.45 5.11
C GLN A 23 -6.81 12.53 3.60
N PHE A 24 -6.54 11.39 2.95
CA PHE A 24 -6.36 11.29 1.50
C PHE A 24 -7.50 10.49 0.85
N LYS A 25 -7.78 10.75 -0.43
CA LYS A 25 -8.77 10.00 -1.21
C LYS A 25 -8.30 9.77 -2.64
N VAL A 26 -8.76 8.66 -3.24
CA VAL A 26 -8.63 8.46 -4.69
C VAL A 26 -9.39 9.59 -5.41
N GLY A 27 -8.80 10.11 -6.48
CA GLY A 27 -9.27 11.26 -7.24
C GLY A 27 -8.71 12.60 -6.78
N GLU A 28 -8.03 12.67 -5.64
CA GLU A 28 -7.32 13.89 -5.23
C GLU A 28 -6.13 14.16 -6.13
N LYS A 29 -5.84 15.45 -6.35
CA LYS A 29 -4.64 15.84 -7.10
C LYS A 29 -3.41 15.56 -6.26
N MET A 30 -2.42 14.91 -6.86
CA MET A 30 -1.12 14.65 -6.22
C MET A 30 -0.45 15.96 -5.76
N SER A 31 -0.63 17.06 -6.49
CA SER A 31 -0.12 18.37 -6.08
C SER A 31 -0.76 18.89 -4.78
N GLU A 32 -2.05 18.65 -4.56
CA GLU A 32 -2.73 19.08 -3.33
C GLU A 32 -2.26 18.26 -2.11
N ILE A 33 -2.02 16.96 -2.30
CA ILE A 33 -1.43 16.09 -1.29
C ILE A 33 0.00 16.56 -0.98
N ASN A 34 0.84 16.70 -2.02
CA ASN A 34 2.26 17.05 -1.90
C ASN A 34 2.51 18.46 -1.33
N ASN A 35 1.56 19.38 -1.50
CA ASN A 35 1.65 20.72 -0.90
C ASN A 35 1.42 20.71 0.62
N LYS A 36 0.75 19.68 1.15
CA LYS A 36 0.42 19.54 2.59
C LYS A 36 1.28 18.49 3.28
N HIS A 37 1.80 17.53 2.52
CA HIS A 37 2.52 16.37 3.03
C HIS A 37 3.76 16.10 2.18
N THR A 38 4.89 15.89 2.84
CA THR A 38 6.11 15.44 2.17
C THR A 38 6.14 13.92 2.17
N PRO A 39 6.27 13.25 1.01
CA PRO A 39 6.42 11.81 0.98
C PRO A 39 7.81 11.41 1.52
N TYR A 40 7.86 10.36 2.34
CA TYR A 40 9.14 9.76 2.79
C TYR A 40 9.62 8.64 1.86
N ILE A 41 8.74 8.13 0.99
CA ILE A 41 9.09 7.27 -0.16
C ILE A 41 8.50 7.90 -1.41
N SER A 42 9.30 8.04 -2.47
CA SER A 42 8.84 8.39 -3.80
C SER A 42 9.57 7.49 -4.81
N ILE A 43 8.82 6.59 -5.46
CA ILE A 43 9.32 5.64 -6.45
C ILE A 43 8.36 5.67 -7.64
N ASN A 44 8.74 6.37 -8.72
CA ASN A 44 7.87 6.67 -9.85
C ASN A 44 6.49 7.21 -9.41
N SER A 45 5.41 6.49 -9.74
CA SER A 45 4.04 6.85 -9.39
C SER A 45 3.67 6.51 -7.95
N LEU A 46 4.44 5.69 -7.24
CA LEU A 46 4.20 5.33 -5.86
C LEU A 46 4.82 6.35 -4.91
N ASN A 47 4.00 6.88 -4.00
CA ASN A 47 4.43 7.78 -2.93
C ASN A 47 3.91 7.29 -1.59
N ALA A 48 4.74 7.31 -0.55
CA ALA A 48 4.36 6.98 0.82
C ALA A 48 4.43 8.22 1.72
N TYR A 49 3.39 8.42 2.52
CA TYR A 49 3.25 9.55 3.42
C TYR A 49 2.90 9.06 4.82
N GLU A 50 3.37 9.78 5.83
CA GLU A 50 2.96 9.57 7.20
C GLU A 50 2.04 10.74 7.60
N SER A 51 0.90 10.42 8.20
CA SER A 51 0.03 11.45 8.76
C SER A 51 -0.85 10.93 9.87
N SER A 52 -0.94 11.68 10.96
CA SER A 52 -1.75 11.32 12.15
C SER A 52 -1.46 9.91 12.70
N GLY A 53 -0.23 9.43 12.60
CA GLY A 53 0.19 8.10 13.05
C GLY A 53 -0.13 6.94 12.10
N ASN A 54 -0.75 7.22 10.95
CA ASN A 54 -1.02 6.25 9.89
C ASN A 54 -0.10 6.47 8.69
N TYR A 55 0.03 5.43 7.87
CA TYR A 55 0.85 5.41 6.67
C TYR A 55 -0.03 5.29 5.43
N PHE A 56 0.15 6.18 4.48
CA PHE A 56 -0.65 6.26 3.26
C PHE A 56 0.25 5.97 2.06
N ILE A 57 -0.07 4.91 1.31
CA ILE A 57 0.60 4.59 0.05
C ILE A 57 -0.33 4.98 -1.08
N VAL A 58 0.10 5.98 -1.85
CA VAL A 58 -0.64 6.57 -2.96
C VAL A 58 0.06 6.19 -4.26
N ILE A 59 -0.67 5.63 -5.21
CA ILE A 59 -0.17 5.44 -6.58
C ILE A 59 -0.91 6.45 -7.45
N GLY A 60 -0.14 7.39 -8.02
CA GLY A 60 -0.66 8.47 -8.84
C GLY A 60 -0.34 8.32 -10.32
N THR A 61 -1.33 8.53 -11.17
CA THR A 61 -1.20 8.54 -12.64
C THR A 61 -1.69 9.90 -13.14
N GLU A 62 -0.97 10.51 -14.08
CA GLU A 62 -1.35 11.82 -14.66
C GLU A 62 -1.60 12.93 -13.62
N GLY A 63 -0.91 12.85 -12.46
CA GLY A 63 -1.02 13.84 -11.39
C GLY A 63 -2.24 13.68 -10.48
N VAL A 64 -2.98 12.56 -10.57
CA VAL A 64 -4.13 12.24 -9.72
C VAL A 64 -3.88 10.93 -8.97
N ALA A 65 -4.30 10.86 -7.71
CA ALA A 65 -4.25 9.64 -6.90
C ALA A 65 -5.25 8.61 -7.45
N GLU A 66 -4.78 7.51 -8.05
CA GLU A 66 -5.65 6.46 -8.59
C GLU A 66 -5.86 5.31 -7.62
N LYS A 67 -4.83 4.98 -6.85
CA LYS A 67 -4.88 3.91 -5.85
C LYS A 67 -4.38 4.45 -4.52
N LEU A 68 -4.99 3.97 -3.45
CA LEU A 68 -4.67 4.39 -2.09
C LEU A 68 -4.82 3.21 -1.16
N VAL A 69 -3.83 2.98 -0.31
CA VAL A 69 -3.97 2.13 0.88
C VAL A 69 -3.49 2.89 2.11
N GLU A 70 -4.23 2.73 3.19
CA GLU A 70 -3.89 3.26 4.51
C GLU A 70 -3.56 2.09 5.45
N PHE A 71 -2.43 2.20 6.13
CA PHE A 71 -1.96 1.25 7.12
C PHE A 71 -1.84 1.92 8.50
N SER A 72 -2.14 1.18 9.56
CA SER A 72 -1.80 1.58 10.92
C SER A 72 -0.31 1.36 11.22
N SER A 73 0.19 1.88 12.34
CA SER A 73 1.54 1.60 12.85
C SER A 73 1.77 0.12 13.17
N GLU A 74 0.71 -0.65 13.42
CA GLU A 74 0.72 -2.10 13.61
C GLU A 74 0.64 -2.88 12.29
N ARG A 75 0.84 -2.20 11.15
CA ARG A 75 0.84 -2.77 9.78
C ARG A 75 -0.52 -3.32 9.34
N GLN A 76 -1.61 -2.95 9.99
CA GLN A 76 -2.94 -3.39 9.57
C GLN A 76 -3.45 -2.48 8.46
N SER A 77 -3.93 -3.06 7.35
CA SER A 77 -4.66 -2.29 6.34
C SER A 77 -5.98 -1.80 6.93
N ILE A 78 -6.10 -0.48 7.08
CA ILE A 78 -7.31 0.20 7.56
C ILE A 78 -8.31 0.35 6.41
N ARG A 79 -7.81 0.74 5.23
CA ARG A 79 -8.59 0.78 3.99
C ARG A 79 -7.70 0.64 2.76
N ALA A 80 -8.29 0.12 1.68
CA ALA A 80 -7.71 0.12 0.34
C ALA A 80 -8.77 0.61 -0.67
N GLN A 81 -8.34 1.40 -1.65
CA GLN A 81 -9.17 1.96 -2.71
C GLN A 81 -8.44 1.82 -4.05
N GLY A 82 -9.11 1.27 -5.06
CA GLY A 82 -8.53 1.10 -6.41
C GLY A 82 -7.50 -0.04 -6.53
N LEU A 83 -7.33 -0.86 -5.49
CA LEU A 83 -6.44 -2.03 -5.48
C LEU A 83 -6.91 -3.10 -4.50
N ASN A 84 -6.49 -4.35 -4.74
CA ASN A 84 -6.66 -5.47 -3.84
C ASN A 84 -5.29 -5.91 -3.32
N LEU A 85 -5.04 -5.80 -2.02
CA LEU A 85 -3.73 -6.15 -1.45
C LEU A 85 -3.46 -7.65 -1.59
N VAL A 86 -2.18 -8.00 -1.79
CA VAL A 86 -1.75 -9.40 -1.83
C VAL A 86 -1.37 -9.87 -0.42
N LYS A 87 -1.46 -11.16 -0.14
CA LYS A 87 -0.98 -11.68 1.14
C LYS A 87 0.54 -11.71 1.18
N SER A 88 1.10 -11.33 2.32
CA SER A 88 2.52 -11.59 2.62
C SER A 88 2.83 -13.08 2.52
N GLN A 89 3.91 -13.42 1.83
CA GLN A 89 4.37 -14.79 1.65
C GLN A 89 5.86 -14.83 1.39
N ASP A 90 6.46 -16.02 1.49
CA ASP A 90 7.87 -16.22 1.18
C ASP A 90 8.16 -15.81 -0.27
N ILE A 91 9.06 -14.85 -0.45
CA ILE A 91 9.40 -14.28 -1.76
C ILE A 91 10.26 -15.23 -2.60
N ASN A 92 10.96 -16.19 -1.98
CA ASN A 92 11.80 -17.16 -2.68
C ASN A 92 11.01 -17.97 -3.71
N LYS A 93 9.73 -18.25 -3.43
CA LYS A 93 8.88 -19.09 -4.29
C LYS A 93 8.61 -18.48 -5.68
N PHE A 94 8.84 -17.18 -5.83
CA PHE A 94 8.60 -16.47 -7.09
C PHE A 94 9.84 -16.40 -7.97
N LEU A 95 11.02 -16.73 -7.45
CA LEU A 95 12.25 -16.76 -8.24
C LEU A 95 12.10 -17.78 -9.37
N ASN A 96 12.58 -17.43 -10.56
CA ASN A 96 12.44 -18.22 -11.79
C ASN A 96 10.98 -18.46 -12.25
N MET A 97 10.02 -17.69 -11.75
CA MET A 97 8.63 -17.75 -12.19
C MET A 97 8.44 -16.90 -13.45
N ASP A 98 7.74 -17.46 -14.45
CA ASP A 98 7.26 -16.70 -15.61
C ASP A 98 6.25 -15.62 -15.18
N ILE A 99 6.32 -14.43 -15.78
CA ILE A 99 5.49 -13.29 -15.44
C ILE A 99 3.98 -13.57 -15.60
N ASN A 100 3.57 -14.37 -16.58
CA ASN A 100 2.16 -14.71 -16.76
C ASN A 100 1.67 -15.64 -15.64
N LYS A 101 2.54 -16.55 -15.17
CA LYS A 101 2.26 -17.35 -13.98
C LYS A 101 2.20 -16.49 -12.72
N LEU A 102 3.12 -15.54 -12.55
CA LEU A 102 3.10 -14.57 -11.44
C LEU A 102 1.77 -13.80 -11.42
N LYS A 103 1.34 -13.26 -12.57
CA LYS A 103 0.07 -12.52 -12.72
C LYS A 103 -1.15 -13.40 -12.47
N LYS A 104 -1.08 -14.70 -12.79
CA LYS A 104 -2.14 -15.65 -12.47
C LYS A 104 -2.24 -15.92 -10.97
N GLU A 105 -1.11 -15.92 -10.25
CA GLU A 105 -1.07 -16.13 -8.81
C GLU A 105 -1.44 -14.88 -8.00
N LEU A 106 -0.98 -13.71 -8.42
CA LEU A 106 -1.09 -12.46 -7.65
C LEU A 106 -2.10 -11.45 -8.23
N GLY A 107 -2.60 -11.68 -9.43
CA GLY A 107 -3.38 -10.69 -10.19
C GLY A 107 -2.47 -9.73 -10.96
N GLN A 108 -3.04 -8.61 -11.41
CA GLN A 108 -2.25 -7.57 -12.10
C GLN A 108 -1.39 -6.80 -11.09
N PRO A 109 -0.17 -6.39 -11.47
CA PRO A 109 0.68 -5.53 -10.65
C PRO A 109 -0.06 -4.27 -10.19
N HIS A 110 0.20 -3.84 -8.95
CA HIS A 110 -0.40 -2.62 -8.42
C HIS A 110 0.23 -1.38 -9.04
N VAL A 111 1.52 -1.45 -9.32
CA VAL A 111 2.32 -0.34 -9.85
C VAL A 111 3.53 -0.88 -10.61
N ASP A 112 4.06 -0.09 -11.53
CA ASP A 112 5.40 -0.26 -12.10
C ASP A 112 6.36 0.72 -11.42
N VAL A 113 7.38 0.18 -10.76
CA VAL A 113 8.36 0.96 -9.99
C VAL A 113 9.70 1.10 -10.70
N GLY A 114 9.80 0.64 -11.95
CA GLY A 114 11.06 0.66 -12.69
C GLY A 114 11.33 1.97 -13.39
N SER A 115 12.59 2.40 -13.37
CA SER A 115 13.05 3.63 -14.04
C SER A 115 13.73 3.28 -15.36
N GLY A 116 12.93 3.12 -16.42
CA GLY A 116 13.41 2.75 -17.77
C GLY A 116 13.35 1.26 -18.09
N PHE A 117 13.05 0.43 -17.08
CA PHE A 117 12.70 -0.98 -17.23
C PHE A 117 11.36 -1.22 -16.56
N TYR A 118 10.61 -2.24 -17.00
CA TYR A 118 9.36 -2.62 -16.37
C TYR A 118 9.65 -3.46 -15.11
N ILE A 119 9.35 -2.92 -13.93
CA ILE A 119 9.50 -3.61 -12.64
C ILE A 119 8.12 -3.67 -11.99
N PRO A 120 7.32 -4.72 -12.28
CA PRO A 120 6.02 -4.88 -11.65
C PRO A 120 6.16 -5.03 -10.15
N ALA A 121 5.30 -4.34 -9.39
CA ALA A 121 5.29 -4.42 -7.95
C ALA A 121 3.89 -4.57 -7.35
N TYR A 122 3.84 -5.24 -6.21
CA TYR A 122 2.62 -5.58 -5.48
C TYR A 122 2.75 -5.12 -4.03
N ILE A 123 1.66 -4.60 -3.49
CA ILE A 123 1.58 -4.14 -2.10
C ILE A 123 0.86 -5.22 -1.29
N THR A 124 1.49 -5.63 -0.19
CA THR A 124 0.95 -6.65 0.70
C THR A 124 -0.03 -6.08 1.73
N ASP A 125 -0.82 -6.95 2.34
CA ASP A 125 -1.77 -6.62 3.41
C ASP A 125 -1.12 -6.21 4.74
N ASP A 126 0.16 -6.52 4.91
CA ASP A 126 1.03 -6.18 6.05
C ASP A 126 2.09 -5.10 5.71
N ALA A 127 1.79 -4.26 4.71
CA ALA A 127 2.54 -3.06 4.36
C ALA A 127 3.98 -3.28 3.87
N TYR A 128 4.16 -4.25 2.97
CA TYR A 128 5.37 -4.41 2.18
C TYR A 128 5.10 -4.14 0.70
N LEU A 129 6.15 -3.72 -0.01
CA LEU A 129 6.19 -3.68 -1.47
C LEU A 129 7.08 -4.82 -1.94
N ILE A 130 6.54 -5.69 -2.79
CA ILE A 130 7.29 -6.76 -3.46
C ILE A 130 7.51 -6.32 -4.90
N CYS A 131 8.76 -6.07 -5.26
CA CYS A 131 9.19 -5.71 -6.61
C CYS A 131 9.78 -6.93 -7.32
N PHE A 132 9.48 -7.08 -8.59
CA PHE A 132 9.93 -8.19 -9.41
C PHE A 132 10.75 -7.66 -10.59
N GLU A 133 12.05 -7.94 -10.60
CA GLU A 133 12.88 -7.67 -11.77
C GLU A 133 12.86 -8.88 -12.70
N LEU A 134 12.80 -8.61 -14.00
CA LEU A 134 12.52 -9.61 -15.03
C LEU A 134 13.65 -9.67 -16.06
N GLU A 135 13.99 -10.89 -16.48
CA GLU A 135 14.88 -11.18 -17.60
C GLU A 135 14.15 -12.20 -18.49
N ASP A 136 13.94 -11.86 -19.77
CA ASP A 136 13.18 -12.68 -20.72
C ASP A 136 11.83 -13.18 -20.17
N ASP A 137 11.05 -12.28 -19.55
CA ASP A 137 9.76 -12.54 -18.89
C ASP A 137 9.82 -13.49 -17.66
N ILE A 138 11.01 -13.87 -17.22
CA ILE A 138 11.25 -14.67 -16.02
C ILE A 138 11.69 -13.76 -14.86
N VAL A 139 11.14 -14.00 -13.68
CA VAL A 139 11.58 -13.34 -12.44
C VAL A 139 13.01 -13.76 -12.09
N PHE A 140 13.96 -12.85 -12.25
CA PHE A 140 15.38 -13.09 -11.89
C PHE A 140 15.73 -12.55 -10.50
N GLU A 141 15.04 -11.51 -10.04
CA GLU A 141 15.23 -10.92 -8.70
C GLU A 141 13.90 -10.51 -8.09
N VAL A 142 13.75 -10.75 -6.79
CA VAL A 142 12.60 -10.29 -6.00
C VAL A 142 13.10 -9.49 -4.80
N ILE A 143 12.61 -8.26 -4.68
CA ILE A 143 12.95 -7.34 -3.60
C ILE A 143 11.72 -7.11 -2.73
N LYS A 144 11.84 -7.32 -1.42
CA LYS A 144 10.81 -6.95 -0.44
C LYS A 144 11.27 -5.70 0.32
N ARG A 145 10.53 -4.61 0.13
CA ARG A 145 10.73 -3.32 0.81
C ARG A 145 9.64 -3.11 1.85
N ASP A 146 10.04 -2.63 3.02
CA ASP A 146 9.14 -2.14 4.06
C ASP A 146 8.56 -0.78 3.65
N LEU A 147 7.23 -0.70 3.53
CA LEU A 147 6.59 0.54 3.13
C LEU A 147 6.48 1.54 4.27
N LEU A 148 6.68 1.14 5.54
CA LEU A 148 6.61 2.05 6.69
C LEU A 148 7.96 2.70 6.98
N THR A 149 9.05 1.95 6.78
CA THR A 149 10.41 2.42 7.11
C THR A 149 11.25 2.75 5.88
N ASN A 150 10.80 2.36 4.69
CA ASN A 150 11.54 2.44 3.43
C ASN A 150 12.77 1.50 3.34
N ASP A 151 12.93 0.55 4.25
CA ASP A 151 14.07 -0.37 4.23
C ASP A 151 13.85 -1.53 3.23
N ILE A 152 14.92 -2.00 2.60
CA ILE A 152 14.89 -3.29 1.91
C ILE A 152 15.13 -4.37 2.96
N ILE A 153 14.11 -5.20 3.22
CA ILE A 153 14.17 -6.22 4.28
C ILE A 153 14.53 -7.61 3.75
N ALA A 154 14.34 -7.86 2.46
CA ALA A 154 14.78 -9.09 1.82
C ALA A 154 15.03 -8.86 0.32
N ARG A 155 16.00 -9.61 -0.21
CA ARG A 155 16.35 -9.68 -1.62
C ARG A 155 16.73 -11.12 -1.93
N VAL A 156 16.18 -11.66 -3.02
CA VAL A 156 16.51 -12.99 -3.53
C VAL A 156 16.76 -12.87 -5.01
N ASN A 157 17.84 -13.47 -5.50
CA ASN A 157 18.24 -13.47 -6.89
C ASN A 157 18.84 -14.82 -7.29
N ASN A 158 18.93 -15.05 -8.59
CA ASN A 158 19.54 -16.24 -9.20
C ASN A 158 21.05 -16.05 -9.41
#